data_AF-A0A2M7XTE6-F1
#
_entry.id   AF-A0A2M7XTE6-F1
#
_cell.length_a   1.000
_cell.length_b   1.000
_cell.length_c   1.000
_cell.angle_alpha   90.00
_cell.angle_beta   90.00
_cell.angle_gamma   90.00
#
_symmetry.space_group_name_H-M   'P 1'
#
loop_
_entity.id
_entity.type
_entity.pdbx_description
1 polymer ?
#
loop_
_entity_poly.entity_id
_entity_poly.type
_entity_poly.pdbx_seq_one_letter_code
_entity_poly.pdbx_strand_id
1 'polypeptide(L)'
;MESIQSIDARKIAPLEKHPTIFQLYDDLPPGEHFILVNDHEPRPLHHQFQNERPGQFTWEYLEQGPEIWRVAIGKQVSVAEPTIGEIIAQDFRKAEVFKRHGIDFCCGGKKSLSQASSEVGIDPQVLRAELNSATREPGGGTLDRFQTWSIPLLIHYILENHHNWLKTKLPEMMPLVQKVSQVHGANHPETVEIASVFQAIVDDLVPHLQKEEIMLFPYINKMMAAERAGEEPPRPVFGSVEHPLRGMEADHEVVGQLMDSIRELSGNYTVPEDACASFRLVYGFLNELEDDLHQHIHLENNILHPKVRDLAQKLGV
;
A
#
# COMPACT_ATOMS: atom_id res chain seq x y z
N MET A 1 -3.50 5.86 37.47
CA MET A 1 -3.29 4.58 38.19
C MET A 1 -4.25 3.60 37.53
N GLU A 2 -3.81 2.99 36.43
CA GLU A 2 -4.63 2.00 35.71
C GLU A 2 -4.83 0.79 36.62
N SER A 3 -6.09 0.35 36.77
CA SER A 3 -6.39 -0.84 37.55
C SER A 3 -5.87 -2.05 36.78
N ILE A 4 -4.73 -2.60 37.19
CA ILE A 4 -4.26 -3.87 36.64
C ILE A 4 -5.31 -4.92 36.95
N GLN A 5 -5.94 -5.47 35.90
CA GLN A 5 -6.96 -6.49 36.05
C GLN A 5 -6.30 -7.76 36.60
N SER A 6 -6.72 -8.21 37.78
CA SER A 6 -6.22 -9.45 38.39
C SER A 6 -7.30 -10.51 38.41
N ILE A 7 -6.95 -11.72 37.98
CA ILE A 7 -7.80 -12.90 38.01
C ILE A 7 -7.22 -13.96 38.94
N ASP A 8 -8.03 -14.42 39.89
CA ASP A 8 -7.65 -15.46 40.83
C ASP A 8 -8.19 -16.82 40.36
N ALA A 9 -7.33 -17.61 39.73
CA ALA A 9 -7.70 -18.91 39.18
C ALA A 9 -8.12 -19.92 40.27
N ARG A 10 -7.80 -19.68 41.54
CA ARG A 10 -8.23 -20.53 42.66
C ARG A 10 -9.74 -20.43 42.91
N LYS A 11 -10.38 -19.36 42.40
CA LYS A 11 -11.83 -19.12 42.53
C LYS A 11 -12.64 -19.62 41.34
N ILE A 12 -11.99 -20.18 40.32
CA ILE A 12 -12.64 -20.65 39.09
C ILE A 12 -12.69 -22.17 39.10
N ALA A 13 -13.83 -22.73 38.68
CA ALA A 13 -14.00 -24.18 38.59
C ALA A 13 -12.93 -24.79 37.65
N PRO A 14 -12.37 -25.99 37.96
CA PRO A 14 -11.28 -26.56 37.16
C PRO A 14 -11.54 -26.68 35.66
N LEU A 15 -12.78 -27.00 35.26
CA LEU A 15 -13.18 -27.14 33.85
C LEU A 15 -13.34 -25.79 33.13
N GLU A 16 -13.59 -24.71 33.88
CA GLU A 16 -13.82 -23.36 33.32
C GLU A 16 -12.56 -22.50 33.36
N LYS A 17 -11.55 -22.89 34.15
CA LYS A 17 -10.33 -22.12 34.39
C LYS A 17 -9.64 -21.67 33.10
N HIS A 18 -9.30 -22.62 32.22
CA HIS A 18 -8.58 -22.29 30.98
C HIS A 18 -9.47 -21.48 30.01
N PRO A 19 -10.72 -21.90 29.69
CA PRO A 19 -11.62 -21.10 28.85
C PRO A 19 -11.77 -19.64 29.31
N THR A 20 -11.97 -19.39 30.61
CA THR A 20 -12.10 -18.03 31.14
C THR A 20 -10.82 -17.21 30.96
N ILE A 21 -9.65 -17.82 31.16
CA ILE A 21 -8.36 -17.13 31.02
C ILE A 21 -8.07 -16.79 29.55
N PHE A 22 -8.38 -17.69 28.62
CA PHE A 22 -8.24 -17.43 27.18
C PHE A 22 -9.21 -16.37 26.69
N GLN A 23 -10.48 -16.39 27.15
CA GLN A 23 -11.44 -15.34 26.83
C GLN A 23 -10.95 -13.97 27.33
N LEU A 24 -10.45 -13.90 28.57
CA LEU A 24 -9.91 -12.66 29.13
C LEU A 24 -8.70 -12.16 28.32
N TYR A 25 -7.83 -13.06 27.86
CA TYR A 25 -6.71 -12.71 27.00
C TYR A 25 -7.16 -12.22 25.61
N ASP A 26 -8.16 -12.88 25.02
CA ASP A 26 -8.66 -12.52 23.69
C ASP A 26 -9.34 -11.13 23.73
N ASP A 27 -10.03 -10.80 24.81
CA ASP A 27 -10.65 -9.48 25.06
C ASP A 27 -9.65 -8.38 25.45
N LEU A 28 -8.41 -8.74 25.78
CA LEU A 28 -7.38 -7.80 26.19
C LEU A 28 -6.95 -6.89 25.02
N PRO A 29 -6.83 -5.56 25.23
CA PRO A 29 -6.23 -4.67 24.24
C PRO A 29 -4.76 -5.04 23.97
N PRO A 30 -4.26 -4.92 22.73
CA PRO A 30 -2.85 -5.12 22.44
C PRO A 30 -1.95 -4.18 23.25
N GLY A 31 -0.89 -4.73 23.85
CA GLY A 31 0.03 -4.00 24.74
C GLY A 31 -0.37 -4.02 26.22
N GLU A 32 -1.58 -4.44 26.56
CA GLU A 32 -2.02 -4.61 27.94
C GLU A 32 -1.72 -6.01 28.51
N HIS A 33 -1.85 -6.15 29.82
CA HIS A 33 -1.65 -7.41 30.56
C HIS A 33 -2.64 -7.53 31.72
N PHE A 34 -2.93 -8.78 32.11
CA PHE A 34 -3.62 -9.09 33.38
C PHE A 34 -2.75 -9.97 34.27
N ILE A 35 -3.02 -9.97 35.58
CA ILE A 35 -2.30 -10.79 36.54
C ILE A 35 -3.11 -12.03 36.90
N LEU A 36 -2.60 -13.20 36.53
CA LEU A 36 -3.08 -14.50 36.96
C LEU A 36 -2.51 -14.85 38.34
N VAL A 37 -3.37 -15.19 39.29
CA VAL A 37 -2.99 -15.75 40.60
C VAL A 37 -3.38 -17.22 40.66
N ASN A 38 -2.45 -18.10 41.01
CA ASN A 38 -2.69 -19.54 41.12
C ASN A 38 -1.97 -20.13 42.35
N ASP A 39 -2.41 -21.30 42.82
CA ASP A 39 -1.85 -22.03 43.97
C ASP A 39 -0.71 -23.00 43.59
N HIS A 40 -0.38 -23.09 42.30
CA HIS A 40 0.73 -23.88 41.75
C HIS A 40 1.25 -23.23 40.47
N GLU A 41 2.43 -23.68 40.01
CA GLU A 41 3.02 -23.19 38.76
C GLU A 41 2.09 -23.49 37.56
N PRO A 42 1.64 -22.48 36.81
CA PRO A 42 0.68 -22.64 35.71
C PRO A 42 1.31 -23.21 34.41
N ARG A 43 2.19 -24.23 34.50
CA ARG A 43 2.86 -24.85 33.34
C ARG A 43 1.90 -25.36 32.26
N PRO A 44 0.81 -26.08 32.59
CA PRO A 44 -0.11 -26.59 31.57
C PRO A 44 -0.78 -25.46 30.78
N LEU A 45 -1.14 -24.37 31.47
CA LEU A 45 -1.72 -23.18 30.85
C LEU A 45 -0.70 -22.49 29.94
N HIS A 46 0.55 -22.32 30.41
CA HIS A 46 1.62 -21.75 29.60
C HIS A 46 1.84 -22.55 28.30
N HIS A 47 1.91 -23.88 28.38
CA HIS A 47 2.03 -24.73 27.20
C HIS A 47 0.83 -24.59 26.25
N GLN A 48 -0.38 -24.44 26.77
CA GLN A 48 -1.55 -24.21 25.94
C GLN A 48 -1.48 -22.86 25.21
N PHE A 49 -1.03 -21.79 25.88
CA PHE A 49 -0.79 -20.49 25.24
C PHE A 49 0.27 -20.58 24.13
N GLN A 50 1.36 -21.31 24.36
CA GLN A 50 2.40 -21.53 23.36
C GLN A 50 1.86 -22.21 22.09
N ASN A 51 0.93 -23.16 22.25
CA ASN A 51 0.33 -23.88 21.13
C ASN A 51 -0.76 -23.06 20.41
N GLU A 52 -1.60 -22.34 21.15
CA GLU A 52 -2.79 -21.68 20.60
C GLU A 52 -2.58 -20.22 20.21
N ARG A 53 -1.58 -19.54 20.78
CA ARG A 53 -1.26 -18.12 20.51
C ARG A 53 0.25 -17.91 20.29
N PRO A 54 0.92 -18.72 19.44
CA PRO A 54 2.36 -18.65 19.27
C PRO A 54 2.80 -17.24 18.83
N GLY A 55 3.73 -16.64 19.58
CA GLY A 55 4.28 -15.31 19.29
C GLY A 55 3.31 -14.14 19.43
N GLN A 56 2.16 -14.33 20.09
CA GLN A 56 1.18 -13.26 20.30
C GLN A 56 1.08 -12.79 21.75
N PHE A 57 1.67 -13.50 22.71
CA PHE A 57 1.56 -13.20 24.14
C PHE A 57 2.93 -12.98 24.80
N THR A 58 2.93 -12.31 25.95
CA THR A 58 4.04 -12.26 26.90
C THR A 58 3.69 -13.03 28.16
N TRP A 59 4.71 -13.57 28.82
CA TRP A 59 4.57 -14.36 30.04
C TRP A 59 5.66 -13.98 31.03
N GLU A 60 5.28 -13.29 32.10
CA GLU A 60 6.22 -12.80 33.10
C GLU A 60 5.82 -13.28 34.50
N TYR A 61 6.74 -13.96 35.19
CA TYR A 61 6.54 -14.35 36.57
C TYR A 61 6.77 -13.15 37.50
N LEU A 62 5.71 -12.70 38.16
CA LEU A 62 5.76 -11.66 39.19
C LEU A 62 6.04 -12.24 40.58
N GLU A 63 5.56 -13.46 40.84
CA GLU A 63 5.84 -14.22 42.06
C GLU A 63 5.87 -15.71 41.74
N GLN A 64 6.85 -16.40 42.28
CA GLN A 64 7.02 -17.84 42.16
C GLN A 64 6.96 -18.40 43.59
N GLY A 65 6.12 -19.42 43.79
CA GLY A 65 5.68 -19.90 45.10
C GLY A 65 6.77 -20.39 46.06
N PRO A 66 6.38 -21.12 47.11
CA PRO A 66 5.62 -22.36 46.93
C PRO A 66 4.09 -22.25 47.07
N GLU A 67 3.57 -21.22 47.74
CA GLU A 67 2.13 -21.14 48.06
C GLU A 67 1.32 -20.31 47.05
N ILE A 68 1.93 -19.31 46.43
CA ILE A 68 1.27 -18.38 45.50
C ILE A 68 2.16 -18.19 44.28
N TRP A 69 1.55 -18.30 43.10
CA TRP A 69 2.17 -17.97 41.83
C TRP A 69 1.41 -16.81 41.20
N ARG A 70 2.14 -15.75 40.83
CA ARG A 70 1.59 -14.61 40.10
C ARG A 70 2.29 -14.46 38.76
N VAL A 71 1.51 -14.45 37.68
CA VAL A 71 2.01 -14.32 36.31
C VAL A 71 1.29 -13.16 35.65
N ALA A 72 2.05 -12.21 35.08
CA ALA A 72 1.51 -11.26 34.13
C ALA A 72 1.45 -11.91 32.75
N ILE A 73 0.24 -12.00 32.20
CA ILE A 73 -0.02 -12.50 30.85
C ILE A 73 -0.44 -11.29 30.01
N GLY A 74 0.39 -10.93 29.05
CA GLY A 74 0.17 -9.75 28.19
C GLY A 74 -0.10 -10.13 26.74
N LYS A 75 -0.85 -9.29 26.04
CA LYS A 75 -1.06 -9.43 24.59
C LYS A 75 -0.01 -8.58 23.88
N GLN A 76 0.83 -9.20 23.06
CA GLN A 76 1.82 -8.45 22.30
C GLN A 76 1.11 -7.48 21.36
N VAL A 77 1.68 -6.27 21.23
CA VAL A 77 1.35 -5.40 20.12
C VAL A 77 1.89 -6.09 18.87
N SER A 78 1.01 -6.72 18.08
CA SER A 78 1.39 -7.07 16.72
C SER A 78 1.61 -5.75 16.00
N VAL A 79 2.87 -5.36 15.80
CA VAL A 79 3.17 -4.34 14.80
C VAL A 79 2.77 -4.99 13.48
N ALA A 80 1.64 -4.56 12.93
CA ALA A 80 1.25 -5.00 11.59
C ALA A 80 2.47 -4.77 10.68
N GLU A 81 2.85 -5.80 9.92
CA GLU A 81 3.96 -5.66 8.98
C GLU A 81 3.63 -4.46 8.08
N PRO A 82 4.56 -3.51 7.90
CA PRO A 82 4.28 -2.35 7.06
C PRO A 82 3.89 -2.83 5.67
N THR A 83 2.90 -2.16 5.10
CA THR A 83 2.46 -2.42 3.74
C THR A 83 3.54 -1.98 2.76
N ILE A 84 3.50 -2.52 1.55
CA ILE A 84 4.46 -2.16 0.49
C ILE A 84 4.38 -0.66 0.18
N GLY A 85 3.16 -0.12 0.14
CA GLY A 85 2.91 1.30 -0.04
C GLY A 85 3.57 2.13 1.07
N GLU A 86 3.47 1.70 2.33
CA GLU A 86 4.16 2.38 3.44
C GLU A 86 5.69 2.31 3.33
N ILE A 87 6.23 1.16 2.91
CA ILE A 87 7.67 0.98 2.70
C ILE A 87 8.20 1.94 1.62
N ILE A 88 7.49 2.07 0.50
CA ILE A 88 7.86 2.95 -0.61
C ILE A 88 7.66 4.42 -0.27
N ALA A 89 6.56 4.75 0.40
CA ALA A 89 6.29 6.12 0.77
C ALA A 89 7.32 6.64 1.81
N GLN A 90 7.95 5.76 2.59
CA GLN A 90 9.09 6.11 3.45
C GLN A 90 10.41 6.26 2.68
N ASP A 91 10.64 5.46 1.64
CA ASP A 91 11.85 5.48 0.83
C ASP A 91 11.55 4.99 -0.60
N PHE A 92 11.33 5.95 -1.50
CA PHE A 92 10.91 5.64 -2.87
C PHE A 92 11.99 4.87 -3.64
N ARG A 93 13.26 4.92 -3.22
CA ARG A 93 14.36 4.17 -3.88
C ARG A 93 14.16 2.66 -3.79
N LYS A 94 13.35 2.20 -2.83
CA LYS A 94 12.97 0.79 -2.71
C LYS A 94 12.01 0.33 -3.82
N ALA A 95 11.40 1.25 -4.56
CA ALA A 95 10.48 0.92 -5.67
C ALA A 95 11.17 0.03 -6.71
N GLU A 96 12.44 0.30 -7.01
CA GLU A 96 13.23 -0.49 -7.94
C GLU A 96 13.36 -1.96 -7.50
N VAL A 97 13.42 -2.23 -6.20
CA VAL A 97 13.46 -3.61 -5.68
C VAL A 97 12.17 -4.33 -6.02
N PHE A 98 11.02 -3.71 -5.77
CA PHE A 98 9.72 -4.32 -6.10
C PHE A 98 9.53 -4.47 -7.62
N LYS A 99 9.92 -3.45 -8.40
CA LYS A 99 9.87 -3.48 -9.87
C LYS A 99 10.64 -4.68 -10.44
N ARG A 100 11.87 -4.93 -9.96
CA ARG A 100 12.69 -6.08 -10.40
C ARG A 100 12.04 -7.44 -10.15
N HIS A 101 11.22 -7.54 -9.11
CA HIS A 101 10.50 -8.77 -8.75
C HIS A 101 9.07 -8.82 -9.32
N GLY A 102 8.67 -7.83 -10.12
CA GLY A 102 7.31 -7.74 -10.68
C GLY A 102 6.23 -7.55 -9.61
N ILE A 103 6.59 -6.94 -8.48
CA ILE A 103 5.65 -6.68 -7.38
C ILE A 103 5.00 -5.30 -7.59
N ASP A 104 3.67 -5.30 -7.72
CA ASP A 104 2.86 -4.08 -7.78
C ASP A 104 2.82 -3.38 -6.41
N PHE A 105 3.50 -2.24 -6.33
CA PHE A 105 3.54 -1.38 -5.15
C PHE A 105 2.64 -0.14 -5.24
N CYS A 106 2.00 0.11 -6.40
CA CYS A 106 1.17 1.29 -6.61
C CYS A 106 -0.30 0.98 -6.29
N CYS A 107 -0.91 0.00 -6.96
CA CYS A 107 -2.29 -0.45 -6.74
C CYS A 107 -2.33 -1.50 -5.61
N GLY A 108 -1.40 -2.44 -5.64
CA GLY A 108 -1.16 -3.47 -4.62
C GLY A 108 -0.54 -2.94 -3.32
N GLY A 109 -0.36 -1.63 -3.17
CA GLY A 109 0.37 -1.01 -2.06
C GLY A 109 -0.15 -1.36 -0.66
N LYS A 110 -1.43 -1.73 -0.51
CA LYS A 110 -2.04 -2.15 0.77
C LYS A 110 -1.61 -3.56 1.23
N LYS A 111 -0.95 -4.36 0.39
CA LYS A 111 -0.45 -5.69 0.73
C LYS A 111 0.74 -5.59 1.68
N SER A 112 0.85 -6.53 2.62
CA SER A 112 2.06 -6.71 3.42
C SER A 112 3.22 -7.22 2.56
N LEU A 113 4.45 -7.00 3.03
CA LEU A 113 5.65 -7.54 2.38
C LEU A 113 5.55 -9.06 2.19
N SER A 114 5.06 -9.79 3.20
CA SER A 114 4.90 -11.24 3.15
C SER A 114 3.88 -11.69 2.10
N GLN A 115 2.76 -10.98 1.96
CA GLN A 115 1.73 -11.29 0.96
C GLN A 115 2.26 -11.14 -0.46
N ALA A 116 2.84 -9.98 -0.80
CA ALA A 116 3.36 -9.78 -2.15
C ALA A 116 4.55 -10.68 -2.48
N SER A 117 5.41 -10.96 -1.49
CA SER A 117 6.50 -11.92 -1.68
C SER A 117 5.97 -13.31 -2.09
N SER A 118 4.88 -13.74 -1.44
CA SER A 118 4.26 -15.04 -1.71
C SER A 118 3.63 -15.11 -3.09
N GLU A 119 3.05 -14.03 -3.59
CA GLU A 119 2.42 -13.96 -4.92
C GLU A 119 3.43 -14.13 -6.06
N VAL A 120 4.64 -13.58 -5.90
CA VAL A 120 5.72 -13.67 -6.89
C VAL A 120 6.71 -14.81 -6.61
N GLY A 121 6.48 -15.60 -5.55
CA GLY A 121 7.29 -16.77 -5.22
C GLY A 121 8.68 -16.47 -4.65
N ILE A 122 8.89 -15.30 -4.04
CA ILE A 122 10.15 -14.94 -3.37
C ILE A 122 10.05 -15.15 -1.86
N ASP A 123 11.15 -15.58 -1.22
CA ASP A 123 11.24 -15.64 0.24
C ASP A 123 11.16 -14.21 0.82
N PRO A 124 10.21 -13.91 1.73
CA PRO A 124 10.08 -12.59 2.35
C PRO A 124 11.36 -12.09 3.03
N GLN A 125 12.22 -12.98 3.53
CA GLN A 125 13.50 -12.61 4.13
C GLN A 125 14.53 -12.15 3.10
N VAL A 126 14.52 -12.76 1.90
CA VAL A 126 15.37 -12.35 0.79
C VAL A 126 14.95 -10.97 0.30
N LEU A 127 13.65 -10.78 0.05
CA LEU A 127 13.13 -9.47 -0.37
C LEU A 127 13.44 -8.38 0.68
N ARG A 128 13.27 -8.68 1.97
CA ARG A 128 13.63 -7.76 3.06
C ARG A 128 15.12 -7.43 3.08
N ALA A 129 16.00 -8.40 2.82
CA ALA A 129 17.43 -8.15 2.74
C ALA A 129 17.79 -7.22 1.55
N GLU A 130 17.16 -7.41 0.39
CA GLU A 130 17.33 -6.52 -0.76
C GLU A 130 16.87 -5.09 -0.47
N LEU A 131 15.69 -4.93 0.12
CA LEU A 131 15.15 -3.62 0.52
C LEU A 131 16.07 -2.89 1.51
N ASN A 132 16.68 -3.63 2.45
CA ASN A 132 17.64 -3.09 3.41
C ASN A 132 18.99 -2.73 2.78
N SER A 133 19.32 -3.31 1.62
CA SER A 133 20.56 -3.00 0.89
C SER A 133 20.42 -1.77 0.00
N ALA A 134 19.24 -1.53 -0.57
CA ALA A 134 18.94 -0.40 -1.45
C ALA A 134 19.02 0.97 -0.75
N THR A 135 18.94 1.00 0.58
CA THR A 135 19.03 2.22 1.40
C THR A 135 20.45 2.82 1.49
N ARG A 136 21.50 2.11 1.05
CA ARG A 136 22.91 2.43 1.36
C ARG A 136 23.60 3.42 0.41
N GLU A 137 22.93 3.95 -0.60
CA GLU A 137 23.51 5.01 -1.46
C GLU A 137 23.32 6.40 -0.79
N PRO A 138 24.39 7.09 -0.36
CA PRO A 138 24.32 8.38 0.31
C PRO A 138 24.18 9.50 -0.72
N GLY A 139 22.97 9.64 -1.26
CA GLY A 139 22.61 10.69 -2.22
C GLY A 139 21.14 11.02 -2.06
N GLY A 140 20.77 11.58 -0.91
CA GLY A 140 19.38 11.92 -0.55
C GLY A 140 18.77 12.91 -1.54
N GLY A 141 18.03 12.36 -2.50
CA GLY A 141 17.18 13.11 -3.41
C GLY A 141 15.89 13.54 -2.72
N THR A 142 15.24 14.54 -3.30
CA THR A 142 13.93 15.09 -2.89
C THR A 142 12.79 14.07 -2.79
N LEU A 143 12.98 12.85 -3.32
CA LEU A 143 12.01 11.74 -3.38
C LEU A 143 11.68 11.11 -2.02
N ASP A 144 12.55 11.26 -1.00
CA ASP A 144 12.39 10.56 0.29
C ASP A 144 11.40 11.22 1.26
N ARG A 145 10.63 12.23 0.82
CA ARG A 145 9.81 13.05 1.72
C ARG A 145 8.38 13.30 1.26
N PHE A 146 7.87 12.58 0.28
CA PHE A 146 6.49 12.75 -0.17
C PHE A 146 5.48 12.61 0.98
N GLN A 147 5.71 11.70 1.93
CA GLN A 147 4.87 11.60 3.13
C GLN A 147 4.84 12.88 3.98
N THR A 148 5.90 13.66 4.01
CA THR A 148 5.96 14.90 4.79
C THR A 148 5.33 16.08 4.07
N TRP A 149 4.97 15.92 2.80
CA TRP A 149 4.39 17.01 2.01
C TRP A 149 2.93 17.25 2.44
N SER A 150 2.52 18.50 2.32
CA SER A 150 1.14 18.90 2.49
C SER A 150 0.31 18.44 1.28
N ILE A 151 -0.99 18.22 1.49
CA ILE A 151 -1.92 17.87 0.41
C ILE A 151 -1.81 18.83 -0.80
N PRO A 152 -1.74 20.18 -0.65
CA PRO A 152 -1.62 21.10 -1.78
C PRO A 152 -0.30 20.95 -2.53
N LEU A 153 0.79 20.67 -1.82
CA LEU A 153 2.10 20.45 -2.45
C LEU A 153 2.11 19.14 -3.24
N LEU A 154 1.52 18.07 -2.70
CA LEU A 154 1.36 16.79 -3.41
C LEU A 154 0.52 16.94 -4.67
N ILE A 155 -0.66 17.56 -4.57
CA ILE A 155 -1.53 17.82 -5.73
C ILE A 155 -0.78 18.64 -6.77
N HIS A 156 -0.11 19.74 -6.38
CA HIS A 156 0.64 20.55 -7.31
C HIS A 156 1.76 19.75 -8.01
N TYR A 157 2.50 18.94 -7.25
CA TYR A 157 3.55 18.10 -7.84
C TYR A 157 3.00 17.08 -8.83
N ILE A 158 1.90 16.40 -8.48
CA ILE A 158 1.23 15.43 -9.36
C ILE A 158 0.80 16.10 -10.67
N LEU A 159 0.19 17.28 -10.58
CA LEU A 159 -0.23 18.05 -11.75
C LEU A 159 0.96 18.44 -12.65
N GLU A 160 2.03 18.98 -12.04
CA GLU A 160 3.16 19.52 -12.80
C GLU A 160 4.07 18.44 -13.40
N ASN A 161 4.24 17.31 -12.71
CA ASN A 161 5.23 16.30 -13.10
C ASN A 161 4.60 15.11 -13.82
N HIS A 162 3.38 14.71 -13.45
CA HIS A 162 2.73 13.53 -14.02
C HIS A 162 1.63 13.95 -15.02
N HIS A 163 0.61 14.70 -14.59
CA HIS A 163 -0.52 15.01 -15.47
C HIS A 163 -0.11 15.83 -16.70
N ASN A 164 0.72 16.86 -16.52
CA ASN A 164 1.19 17.70 -17.63
C ASN A 164 2.05 16.90 -18.63
N TRP A 165 2.87 15.97 -18.13
CA TRP A 165 3.65 15.07 -18.96
C TRP A 165 2.72 14.12 -19.74
N LEU A 166 1.79 13.44 -19.07
CA LEU A 166 0.81 12.53 -19.69
C LEU A 166 -0.05 13.22 -20.75
N LYS A 167 -0.63 14.39 -20.43
CA LYS A 167 -1.44 15.17 -21.37
C LYS A 167 -0.67 15.62 -22.61
N THR A 168 0.66 15.75 -22.51
CA THR A 168 1.52 16.10 -23.63
C THR A 168 1.95 14.85 -24.42
N LYS A 169 2.39 13.81 -23.72
CA LYS A 169 3.04 12.63 -24.32
C LYS A 169 2.08 11.63 -24.91
N LEU A 170 0.91 11.39 -24.30
CA LEU A 170 -0.04 10.42 -24.85
C LEU A 170 -0.52 10.82 -26.27
N PRO A 171 -0.92 12.08 -26.54
CA PRO A 171 -1.30 12.48 -27.89
C PRO A 171 -0.12 12.52 -28.87
N GLU A 172 1.10 12.85 -28.40
CA GLU A 172 2.31 12.85 -29.22
C GLU A 172 2.69 11.43 -29.68
N MET A 173 2.55 10.45 -28.80
CA MET A 173 3.01 9.08 -29.03
C MET A 173 1.98 8.20 -29.71
N MET A 174 0.68 8.47 -29.56
CA MET A 174 -0.40 7.67 -30.17
C MET A 174 -0.23 7.44 -31.69
N PRO A 175 0.05 8.45 -32.53
CA PRO A 175 0.27 8.23 -33.96
C PRO A 175 1.48 7.34 -34.24
N LEU A 176 2.51 7.39 -33.40
CA LEU A 176 3.72 6.59 -33.56
C LEU A 176 3.47 5.13 -33.20
N VAL A 177 2.75 4.87 -32.11
CA VAL A 177 2.31 3.52 -31.70
C VAL A 177 1.48 2.88 -32.81
N GLN A 178 0.51 3.60 -33.35
CA GLN A 178 -0.31 3.14 -34.49
C GLN A 178 0.54 2.90 -35.73
N LYS A 179 1.51 3.77 -36.03
CA LYS A 179 2.38 3.62 -37.20
C LYS A 179 3.27 2.39 -37.11
N VAL A 180 3.84 2.12 -35.93
CA VAL A 180 4.62 0.92 -35.65
C VAL A 180 3.78 -0.32 -35.89
N SER A 181 2.58 -0.39 -35.30
CA SER A 181 1.63 -1.48 -35.49
C SER A 181 1.31 -1.72 -36.97
N GLN A 182 1.03 -0.67 -37.73
CA GLN A 182 0.70 -0.81 -39.16
C GLN A 182 1.86 -1.29 -40.03
N VAL A 183 3.09 -0.85 -39.74
CA VAL A 183 4.27 -1.17 -40.55
C VAL A 183 4.87 -2.52 -40.17
N HIS A 184 4.90 -2.83 -38.88
CA HIS A 184 5.59 -4.01 -38.35
C HIS A 184 4.64 -5.15 -37.98
N GLY A 185 3.34 -4.92 -37.85
CA GLY A 185 2.36 -5.91 -37.36
C GLY A 185 2.30 -7.24 -38.11
N ALA A 186 2.75 -7.30 -39.36
CA ALA A 186 2.85 -8.57 -40.10
C ALA A 186 3.98 -9.47 -39.59
N ASN A 187 5.11 -8.88 -39.17
CA ASN A 187 6.28 -9.59 -38.67
C ASN A 187 6.34 -9.61 -37.14
N HIS A 188 5.70 -8.61 -36.50
CA HIS A 188 5.67 -8.33 -35.06
C HIS A 188 4.21 -8.14 -34.63
N PRO A 189 3.39 -9.22 -34.63
CA PRO A 189 1.95 -9.14 -34.37
C PRO A 189 1.60 -8.59 -32.99
N GLU A 190 2.48 -8.73 -32.00
CA GLU A 190 2.33 -8.15 -30.66
C GLU A 190 2.22 -6.63 -30.72
N THR A 191 2.80 -5.97 -31.73
CA THR A 191 2.67 -4.51 -31.90
C THR A 191 1.26 -4.07 -32.23
N VAL A 192 0.44 -4.95 -32.83
CA VAL A 192 -0.97 -4.70 -33.10
C VAL A 192 -1.76 -4.73 -31.80
N GLU A 193 -1.49 -5.72 -30.95
CA GLU A 193 -2.12 -5.86 -29.64
C GLU A 193 -1.71 -4.71 -28.70
N ILE A 194 -0.41 -4.39 -28.63
CA ILE A 194 0.10 -3.25 -27.85
C ILE A 194 -0.58 -1.95 -28.28
N ALA A 195 -0.79 -1.72 -29.58
CA ALA A 195 -1.49 -0.51 -30.03
C ALA A 195 -2.95 -0.46 -29.57
N SER A 196 -3.64 -1.60 -29.53
CA SER A 196 -5.01 -1.68 -29.00
C SER A 196 -5.06 -1.43 -27.50
N VAL A 197 -4.13 -2.03 -26.74
CA VAL A 197 -4.04 -1.86 -25.28
C VAL A 197 -3.66 -0.42 -24.94
N PHE A 198 -2.72 0.17 -25.67
CA PHE A 198 -2.33 1.57 -25.50
C PHE A 198 -3.49 2.54 -25.77
N GLN A 199 -4.34 2.26 -26.76
CA GLN A 199 -5.56 3.04 -26.98
C GLN A 199 -6.51 2.95 -25.79
N ALA A 200 -6.72 1.75 -25.22
CA ALA A 200 -7.54 1.59 -24.03
C ALA A 200 -6.99 2.38 -22.83
N ILE A 201 -5.68 2.39 -22.63
CA ILE A 201 -5.04 3.21 -21.59
C ILE A 201 -5.36 4.69 -21.80
N VAL A 202 -5.25 5.20 -23.03
CA VAL A 202 -5.56 6.61 -23.31
C VAL A 202 -7.04 6.93 -23.09
N ASP A 203 -7.93 6.02 -23.49
CA ASP A 203 -9.37 6.18 -23.34
C ASP A 203 -9.82 6.19 -21.87
N ASP A 204 -9.10 5.50 -20.98
CA ASP A 204 -9.37 5.47 -19.54
C ASP A 204 -8.65 6.61 -18.79
N LEU A 205 -7.36 6.80 -19.08
CA LEU A 205 -6.49 7.72 -18.34
C LEU A 205 -6.82 9.19 -18.63
N VAL A 206 -7.11 9.59 -19.87
CA VAL A 206 -7.40 11.01 -20.16
C VAL A 206 -8.66 11.50 -19.43
N PRO A 207 -9.81 10.79 -19.46
CA PRO A 207 -10.96 11.15 -18.64
C PRO A 207 -10.68 11.05 -17.14
N HIS A 208 -9.88 10.09 -16.70
CA HIS A 208 -9.46 9.96 -15.30
C HIS A 208 -8.77 11.23 -14.79
N LEU A 209 -7.73 11.71 -15.48
CA LEU A 209 -7.01 12.94 -15.11
C LEU A 209 -7.96 14.15 -15.03
N GLN A 210 -8.95 14.22 -15.92
CA GLN A 210 -9.97 15.29 -15.90
C GLN A 210 -10.89 15.20 -14.68
N LYS A 211 -11.32 14.00 -14.27
CA LYS A 211 -12.12 13.82 -13.05
C LYS A 211 -11.34 14.34 -11.84
N GLU A 212 -10.03 14.09 -11.79
CA GLU A 212 -9.20 14.59 -10.72
C GLU A 212 -9.04 16.11 -10.75
N GLU A 213 -8.64 16.65 -11.90
CA GLU A 213 -8.34 18.08 -12.08
C GLU A 213 -9.57 18.99 -11.91
N ILE A 214 -10.75 18.54 -12.36
CA ILE A 214 -11.95 19.38 -12.45
C ILE A 214 -12.88 19.14 -11.24
N MET A 215 -12.82 17.96 -10.62
CA MET A 215 -13.76 17.57 -9.57
C MET A 215 -13.07 17.21 -8.26
N LEU A 216 -12.17 16.22 -8.23
CA LEU A 216 -11.61 15.71 -6.98
C LEU A 216 -10.67 16.72 -6.30
N PHE A 217 -9.62 17.18 -6.98
CA PHE A 217 -8.64 18.12 -6.41
C PHE A 217 -9.28 19.46 -6.03
N PRO A 218 -10.18 20.06 -6.83
CA PRO A 218 -10.93 21.24 -6.40
C PRO A 218 -11.79 21.00 -5.15
N TYR A 219 -12.36 19.81 -4.99
CA TYR A 219 -13.12 19.47 -3.79
C TYR A 219 -12.22 19.29 -2.57
N ILE A 220 -11.07 18.63 -2.70
CA ILE A 220 -10.06 18.53 -1.65
C ILE A 220 -9.62 19.92 -1.17
N ASN A 221 -9.38 20.85 -2.09
CA ASN A 221 -9.05 22.24 -1.75
C ASN A 221 -10.17 22.93 -0.94
N LYS A 222 -11.44 22.65 -1.26
CA LYS A 222 -12.59 23.18 -0.48
C LYS A 222 -12.64 22.57 0.93
N MET A 223 -12.38 21.27 1.08
CA MET A 223 -12.31 20.63 2.40
C MET A 223 -11.20 21.24 3.26
N MET A 224 -10.02 21.45 2.67
CA MET A 224 -8.90 22.09 3.37
C MET A 224 -9.19 23.53 3.78
N ALA A 225 -9.92 24.29 2.95
CA ALA A 225 -10.34 25.64 3.29
C ALA A 225 -11.31 25.64 4.48
N ALA A 226 -12.27 24.73 4.49
CA ALA A 226 -13.20 24.51 5.61
C ALA A 226 -12.47 24.14 6.91
N GLU A 227 -11.52 23.20 6.87
CA GLU A 227 -10.69 22.82 8.03
C GLU A 227 -9.97 24.04 8.63
N ARG A 228 -9.37 24.88 7.79
CA ARG A 228 -8.67 26.10 8.24
C ARG A 228 -9.61 27.16 8.82
N ALA A 229 -10.83 27.24 8.29
CA ALA A 229 -11.84 28.20 8.76
C ALA A 229 -12.61 27.70 9.99
N GLY A 230 -12.53 26.40 10.32
CA GLY A 230 -13.39 25.78 11.34
C GLY A 230 -14.85 25.69 10.90
N GLU A 231 -15.08 25.57 9.58
CA GLU A 231 -16.41 25.52 8.96
C GLU A 231 -16.70 24.12 8.40
N GLU A 232 -17.97 23.83 8.12
CA GLU A 232 -18.34 22.62 7.39
C GLU A 232 -17.96 22.76 5.90
N PRO A 233 -17.37 21.71 5.28
CA PRO A 233 -17.10 21.74 3.85
C PRO A 233 -18.42 21.74 3.06
N PRO A 234 -18.43 22.33 1.84
CA PRO A 234 -19.61 22.30 1.00
C PRO A 234 -20.01 20.86 0.69
N ARG A 235 -21.32 20.58 0.72
CA ARG A 235 -21.85 19.26 0.36
C ARG A 235 -21.52 18.95 -1.10
N PRO A 236 -20.79 17.86 -1.39
CA PRO A 236 -20.47 17.53 -2.76
C PRO A 236 -21.68 16.85 -3.44
N VAL A 237 -21.76 17.00 -4.75
CA VAL A 237 -22.82 16.36 -5.57
C VAL A 237 -22.75 14.83 -5.57
N PHE A 238 -21.60 14.26 -5.20
CA PHE A 238 -21.31 12.82 -5.14
C PHE A 238 -21.41 12.23 -3.72
N GLY A 239 -21.98 12.98 -2.76
CA GLY A 239 -22.20 12.50 -1.40
C GLY A 239 -20.98 12.63 -0.48
N SER A 240 -20.05 11.68 -0.53
CA SER A 240 -18.81 11.69 0.27
C SER A 240 -17.59 11.59 -0.64
N VAL A 241 -16.45 12.14 -0.21
CA VAL A 241 -15.17 12.05 -0.94
C VAL A 241 -14.71 10.60 -1.15
N GLU A 242 -15.15 9.67 -0.31
CA GLU A 242 -14.82 8.25 -0.47
C GLU A 242 -15.36 7.66 -1.78
N HIS A 243 -16.49 8.17 -2.30
CA HIS A 243 -17.05 7.67 -3.55
C HIS A 243 -16.13 7.92 -4.77
N PRO A 244 -15.70 9.16 -5.07
CA PRO A 244 -14.74 9.38 -6.15
C PRO A 244 -13.37 8.74 -5.88
N LEU A 245 -12.87 8.71 -4.63
CA LEU A 245 -11.59 8.06 -4.32
C LEU A 245 -11.58 6.57 -4.68
N ARG A 246 -12.65 5.83 -4.37
CA ARG A 246 -12.79 4.43 -4.81
C ARG A 246 -12.86 4.28 -6.31
N GLY A 247 -13.53 5.21 -6.99
CA GLY A 247 -13.56 5.25 -8.45
C GLY A 247 -12.17 5.44 -9.03
N MET A 248 -11.36 6.36 -8.49
CA MET A 248 -9.98 6.59 -8.94
C MET A 248 -9.10 5.36 -8.68
N GLU A 249 -9.19 4.76 -7.49
CA GLU A 249 -8.45 3.52 -7.16
C GLU A 249 -8.81 2.35 -8.10
N ALA A 250 -10.08 2.23 -8.52
CA ALA A 250 -10.50 1.22 -9.47
C ALA A 250 -10.00 1.51 -10.90
N ASP A 251 -10.06 2.78 -11.34
CA ASP A 251 -9.49 3.20 -12.63
C ASP A 251 -7.97 2.91 -12.66
N HIS A 252 -7.24 3.13 -11.55
CA HIS A 252 -5.82 2.80 -11.41
C HIS A 252 -5.52 1.30 -11.56
N GLU A 253 -6.35 0.44 -10.96
CA GLU A 253 -6.19 -1.01 -11.07
C GLU A 253 -6.36 -1.49 -12.52
N VAL A 254 -7.33 -0.93 -13.25
CA VAL A 254 -7.52 -1.20 -14.68
C VAL A 254 -6.31 -0.76 -15.49
N VAL A 255 -5.83 0.48 -15.31
CA VAL A 255 -4.65 0.99 -16.04
C VAL A 255 -3.40 0.16 -15.72
N GLY A 256 -3.20 -0.25 -14.48
CA GLY A 256 -2.10 -1.14 -14.07
C GLY A 256 -2.12 -2.48 -14.83
N GLN A 257 -3.29 -3.13 -14.93
CA GLN A 257 -3.45 -4.38 -15.68
C GLN A 257 -3.18 -4.22 -17.19
N LEU A 258 -3.56 -3.08 -17.76
CA LEU A 258 -3.26 -2.76 -19.16
C LEU A 258 -1.75 -2.56 -19.37
N MET A 259 -1.07 -1.89 -18.45
CA MET A 259 0.39 -1.75 -18.49
C MET A 259 1.12 -3.09 -18.34
N ASP A 260 0.67 -3.95 -17.42
CA ASP A 260 1.17 -5.32 -17.27
C ASP A 260 1.05 -6.10 -18.59
N SER A 261 -0.08 -5.95 -19.29
CA SER A 261 -0.30 -6.57 -20.60
C SER A 261 0.67 -6.06 -21.66
N ILE A 262 0.94 -4.75 -21.71
CA ILE A 262 1.95 -4.18 -22.62
C ILE A 262 3.36 -4.71 -22.27
N ARG A 263 3.70 -4.78 -20.98
CA ARG A 263 5.00 -5.30 -20.52
C ARG A 263 5.19 -6.76 -20.93
N GLU A 264 4.16 -7.60 -20.78
CA GLU A 264 4.18 -8.99 -21.24
C GLU A 264 4.34 -9.09 -22.76
N LEU A 265 3.48 -8.42 -23.52
CA LEU A 265 3.49 -8.44 -24.99
C LEU A 265 4.82 -7.96 -25.58
N SER A 266 5.44 -6.96 -24.95
CA SER A 266 6.71 -6.39 -25.40
C SER A 266 7.94 -7.17 -24.92
N GLY A 267 7.75 -8.26 -24.18
CA GLY A 267 8.87 -9.01 -23.59
C GLY A 267 9.70 -8.14 -22.66
N ASN A 268 9.05 -7.41 -21.75
CA ASN A 268 9.65 -6.41 -20.87
C ASN A 268 10.35 -5.28 -21.66
N TYR A 269 9.66 -4.74 -22.65
CA TYR A 269 10.14 -3.67 -23.53
C TYR A 269 11.43 -4.04 -24.29
N THR A 270 11.67 -5.34 -24.53
CA THR A 270 12.85 -5.80 -25.24
C THR A 270 12.71 -5.51 -26.72
N VAL A 271 13.62 -4.68 -27.25
CA VAL A 271 13.60 -4.29 -28.66
C VAL A 271 14.24 -5.38 -29.52
N PRO A 272 13.57 -5.89 -30.58
CA PRO A 272 14.16 -6.88 -31.48
C PRO A 272 15.24 -6.30 -32.39
N GLU A 273 16.06 -7.17 -32.98
CA GLU A 273 17.22 -6.77 -33.78
C GLU A 273 16.84 -5.98 -35.04
N ASP A 274 15.73 -6.34 -35.67
CA ASP A 274 15.20 -5.70 -36.89
C ASP A 274 14.38 -4.42 -36.62
N ALA A 275 14.30 -3.98 -35.35
CA ALA A 275 13.58 -2.80 -34.95
C ALA A 275 14.13 -1.51 -35.57
N CYS A 276 13.24 -0.75 -36.23
CA CYS A 276 13.55 0.59 -36.70
C CYS A 276 13.60 1.62 -35.54
N ALA A 277 14.01 2.85 -35.85
CA ALA A 277 14.11 3.93 -34.86
C ALA A 277 12.76 4.26 -34.19
N SER A 278 11.66 4.27 -34.96
CA SER A 278 10.32 4.49 -34.42
C SER A 278 9.89 3.40 -33.45
N PHE A 279 10.25 2.15 -33.73
CA PHE A 279 9.91 1.03 -32.86
C PHE A 279 10.66 1.10 -31.52
N ARG A 280 11.96 1.38 -31.58
CA ARG A 280 12.80 1.67 -30.40
C ARG A 280 12.24 2.80 -29.57
N LEU A 281 11.80 3.88 -30.22
CA LEU A 281 11.23 5.05 -29.54
C LEU A 281 9.92 4.71 -28.84
N VAL A 282 9.03 3.92 -29.48
CA VAL A 282 7.77 3.47 -28.84
C VAL A 282 8.05 2.62 -27.62
N TYR A 283 8.93 1.62 -27.70
CA TYR A 283 9.21 0.75 -26.56
C TYR A 283 9.89 1.50 -25.41
N GLY A 284 10.81 2.42 -25.73
CA GLY A 284 11.42 3.30 -24.73
C GLY A 284 10.37 4.17 -24.02
N PHE A 285 9.44 4.75 -24.78
CA PHE A 285 8.34 5.53 -24.23
C PHE A 285 7.39 4.68 -23.37
N LEU A 286 7.01 3.47 -23.80
CA LEU A 286 6.11 2.61 -23.03
C LEU A 286 6.72 2.24 -21.67
N ASN A 287 8.03 2.01 -21.61
CA ASN A 287 8.75 1.82 -20.35
C ASN A 287 8.78 3.10 -19.50
N GLU A 288 9.02 4.27 -20.09
CA GLU A 288 8.96 5.56 -19.38
C GLU A 288 7.55 5.86 -18.84
N LEU A 289 6.51 5.55 -19.62
CA LEU A 289 5.11 5.67 -19.22
C LEU A 289 4.79 4.77 -18.03
N GLU A 290 5.25 3.52 -18.04
CA GLU A 290 5.08 2.61 -16.91
C GLU A 290 5.72 3.16 -15.64
N ASP A 291 6.96 3.68 -15.75
CA ASP A 291 7.67 4.28 -14.63
C ASP A 291 6.97 5.51 -14.06
N ASP A 292 6.49 6.40 -14.93
CA ASP A 292 5.71 7.58 -14.53
C ASP A 292 4.42 7.18 -13.82
N LEU A 293 3.65 6.25 -14.39
CA LEU A 293 2.38 5.78 -13.83
C LEU A 293 2.57 5.08 -12.49
N HIS A 294 3.60 4.25 -12.33
CA HIS A 294 3.91 3.63 -11.05
C HIS A 294 4.16 4.67 -9.95
N GLN A 295 4.95 5.71 -10.24
CA GLN A 295 5.21 6.78 -9.28
C GLN A 295 3.94 7.60 -9.02
N HIS A 296 3.26 8.05 -10.07
CA HIS A 296 2.04 8.85 -10.01
C HIS A 296 0.98 8.16 -9.15
N ILE A 297 0.59 6.94 -9.52
CA ILE A 297 -0.45 6.18 -8.81
C ILE A 297 -0.01 5.87 -7.38
N HIS A 298 1.28 5.64 -7.14
CA HIS A 298 1.77 5.45 -5.77
C HIS A 298 1.55 6.71 -4.91
N LEU A 299 1.91 7.90 -5.43
CA LEU A 299 1.70 9.17 -4.72
C LEU A 299 0.22 9.39 -4.39
N GLU A 300 -0.68 8.96 -5.27
CA GLU A 300 -2.12 9.07 -5.05
C GLU A 300 -2.64 8.03 -4.05
N ASN A 301 -2.54 6.76 -4.40
CA ASN A 301 -3.15 5.67 -3.63
C ASN A 301 -2.57 5.53 -2.23
N ASN A 302 -1.25 5.73 -2.07
CA ASN A 302 -0.55 5.39 -0.85
C ASN A 302 -0.16 6.63 -0.02
N ILE A 303 -0.35 7.85 -0.54
CA ILE A 303 0.00 9.08 0.18
C ILE A 303 -1.14 10.10 0.16
N LEU A 304 -1.61 10.54 -1.01
CA LEU A 304 -2.63 11.57 -1.12
C LEU A 304 -3.99 11.08 -0.62
N HIS A 305 -4.49 9.95 -1.12
CA HIS A 305 -5.81 9.42 -0.77
C HIS A 305 -5.94 9.13 0.73
N PRO A 306 -4.97 8.50 1.42
CA PRO A 306 -5.01 8.35 2.87
C PRO A 306 -5.08 9.70 3.60
N LYS A 307 -4.26 10.69 3.22
CA LYS A 307 -4.32 12.04 3.82
C LYS A 307 -5.68 12.71 3.61
N VAL A 308 -6.29 12.51 2.45
CA VAL A 308 -7.63 13.04 2.12
C VAL A 308 -8.71 12.36 2.97
N ARG A 309 -8.62 11.05 3.18
CA ARG A 309 -9.54 10.31 4.08
C ARG A 309 -9.41 10.78 5.52
N ASP A 310 -8.19 10.99 6.01
CA ASP A 310 -7.95 11.53 7.35
C ASP A 310 -8.55 12.93 7.51
N LEU A 311 -8.41 13.78 6.50
CA LEU A 311 -9.02 15.11 6.47
C LEU A 311 -10.55 15.03 6.51
N ALA A 312 -11.14 14.16 5.69
CA ALA A 312 -12.58 13.96 5.64
C ALA A 312 -13.13 13.44 6.98
N GLN A 313 -12.43 12.49 7.62
CA GLN A 313 -12.78 11.98 8.95
C GLN A 313 -12.75 13.09 10.01
N LYS A 314 -11.74 13.97 10.00
CA LYS A 314 -11.66 15.13 10.93
C LYS A 314 -12.82 16.10 10.75
N LEU A 315 -13.30 16.26 9.51
CA LEU A 315 -14.42 17.13 9.15
C LEU A 315 -15.78 16.45 9.29
N GLY A 316 -15.82 15.14 9.51
CA GLY A 316 -17.07 14.36 9.61
C GLY A 316 -17.81 14.19 8.28
N VAL A 317 -17.10 14.14 7.15
CA VAL A 317 -17.67 14.00 5.78
C VAL A 317 -17.07 12.84 4.99
#